data_AF-A0A9E1HHN7-F1
#
_entry.id   AF-A0A9E1HHN7-F1
#
_cell.length_a   1.000
_cell.length_b   1.000
_cell.length_c   1.000
_cell.angle_alpha   90.00
_cell.angle_beta   90.00
_cell.angle_gamma   90.00
#
_symmetry.space_group_name_H-M   'P 1'
#
loop_
_entity.id
_entity.type
_entity.pdbx_description
1 polymer ?
#
loop_
_entity_poly.entity_id
_entity_poly.type
_entity_poly.pdbx_seq_one_letter_code
_entity_poly.pdbx_strand_id
1 'polypeptide(L)'
;HLGGPSHSGMYANAINEKERENTVYNGNPITTNQNIGLMYPSDYGYAARNACINVKKMREYENSKDCTEGNWLYQSDYEWLLTPINNNEEQAFYIESSGSLENHYNYQVTRIFEVRPVVYLKPTIEIYNGDGTISNPYIIE
;
A
#
# COMPACT_ATOMS: atom_id res chain seq x y z
N HIS A 1 7.09 -6.36 7.46
CA HIS A 1 8.47 -6.26 6.94
C HIS A 1 8.54 -4.92 6.23
N LEU A 2 9.64 -4.17 6.35
CA LEU A 2 9.69 -2.75 5.99
C LEU A 2 10.50 -2.43 4.71
N GLY A 3 10.94 -3.45 3.99
CA GLY A 3 11.45 -3.32 2.63
C GLY A 3 10.38 -2.80 1.66
N GLY A 4 10.77 -2.61 0.40
CA GLY A 4 9.83 -2.16 -0.61
C GLY A 4 10.41 -2.05 -2.01
N PRO A 5 9.56 -1.73 -3.01
CA PRO A 5 9.98 -1.59 -4.40
C PRO A 5 10.96 -0.43 -4.60
N SER A 6 11.79 -0.53 -5.65
CA SER A 6 12.71 0.54 -6.06
C SER A 6 12.07 1.55 -7.02
N HIS A 7 10.96 1.20 -7.67
CA HIS A 7 10.22 2.06 -8.61
C HIS A 7 8.76 1.63 -8.76
N SER A 8 7.88 2.54 -9.20
CA SER A 8 6.44 2.24 -9.34
C SER A 8 6.04 1.35 -10.52
N GLY A 9 6.94 1.14 -11.48
CA GLY A 9 6.71 0.32 -12.68
C GLY A 9 6.73 -1.21 -12.46
N MET A 10 6.21 -1.69 -11.34
CA MET A 10 6.19 -3.11 -10.96
C MET A 10 4.75 -3.64 -10.85
N TYR A 11 4.61 -4.97 -10.94
CA TYR A 11 3.36 -5.69 -10.66
C TYR A 11 3.13 -5.78 -9.14
N ALA A 12 1.88 -5.93 -8.72
CA ALA A 12 1.51 -5.96 -7.29
C ALA A 12 2.17 -7.14 -6.55
N ASN A 13 2.24 -8.32 -7.17
CA ASN A 13 2.92 -9.48 -6.59
C ASN A 13 4.42 -9.26 -6.42
N ALA A 14 5.07 -8.68 -7.43
CA ALA A 14 6.50 -8.38 -7.37
C ALA A 14 6.80 -7.33 -6.27
N ILE A 15 5.91 -6.36 -6.08
CA ILE A 15 6.00 -5.39 -4.98
C ILE A 15 5.87 -6.09 -3.62
N ASN A 16 4.89 -6.97 -3.43
CA ASN A 16 4.73 -7.76 -2.20
C ASN A 16 5.96 -8.63 -1.88
N GLU A 17 6.62 -9.18 -2.91
CA GLU A 17 7.90 -9.89 -2.74
C GLU A 17 9.00 -8.92 -2.25
N LYS A 18 9.11 -7.71 -2.83
CA LYS A 18 10.08 -6.69 -2.41
C LYS A 18 9.83 -6.16 -1.00
N GLU A 19 8.58 -6.03 -0.60
CA GLU A 19 8.17 -5.69 0.76
C GLU A 19 8.51 -6.79 1.78
N ARG A 20 9.11 -7.91 1.38
CA ARG A 20 9.63 -8.97 2.26
C ARG A 20 11.14 -9.12 2.16
N GLU A 21 11.80 -8.33 1.31
CA GLU A 21 13.25 -8.31 1.14
C GLU A 21 13.92 -7.22 1.98
N ASN A 22 15.14 -7.46 2.45
CA ASN A 22 15.86 -6.56 3.36
C ASN A 22 16.38 -5.24 2.74
N THR A 23 15.82 -4.78 1.63
CA THR A 23 16.21 -3.51 0.99
C THR A 23 15.46 -2.36 1.65
N VAL A 24 16.15 -1.60 2.49
CA VAL A 24 15.59 -0.48 3.27
C VAL A 24 16.47 0.75 3.16
N TYR A 25 15.87 1.93 3.31
CA TYR A 25 16.62 3.18 3.35
C TYR A 25 17.61 3.21 4.53
N ASN A 26 18.88 3.53 4.25
CA ASN A 26 19.93 3.86 5.23
C ASN A 26 20.06 2.94 6.46
N GLY A 27 19.84 1.63 6.30
CA GLY A 27 19.94 0.68 7.42
C GLY A 27 18.81 0.79 8.44
N ASN A 28 17.66 1.37 8.04
CA ASN A 28 16.43 1.37 8.83
C ASN A 28 16.04 -0.06 9.24
N PRO A 29 15.25 -0.23 10.32
CA PRO A 29 14.74 -1.54 10.69
C PRO A 29 14.00 -2.21 9.52
N ILE A 30 14.30 -3.47 9.25
CA ILE A 30 13.61 -4.31 8.25
C ILE A 30 12.29 -4.88 8.79
N THR A 31 12.04 -4.76 10.10
CA THR A 31 10.85 -5.26 10.78
C THR A 31 10.39 -4.25 11.84
N THR A 32 9.10 -4.31 12.16
CA THR A 32 8.48 -3.51 13.21
C THR A 32 7.59 -4.41 14.07
N ASN A 33 7.46 -4.08 15.35
CA ASN A 33 6.50 -4.69 16.26
C ASN A 33 5.21 -3.87 16.37
N GLN A 34 5.05 -2.83 15.53
CA GLN A 34 3.83 -2.05 15.46
C GLN A 34 2.74 -2.84 14.74
N ASN A 35 1.52 -2.77 15.29
CA ASN A 35 0.34 -3.42 14.72
C ASN A 35 -0.49 -2.46 13.86
N ILE A 36 -0.19 -1.16 13.87
CA ILE A 36 -0.87 -0.12 13.10
C ILE A 36 0.18 0.61 12.26
N GLY A 37 -0.12 0.84 10.98
CA GLY A 37 0.76 1.57 10.06
C GLY A 37 -0.03 2.19 8.91
N LEU A 38 0.69 2.69 7.90
CA LEU A 38 0.09 3.07 6.61
C LEU A 38 0.01 1.86 5.69
N MET A 39 -0.86 1.93 4.67
CA MET A 39 -0.93 0.91 3.62
C MET A 39 0.43 0.73 2.93
N TYR A 40 0.79 -0.52 2.66
CA TYR A 40 1.86 -0.82 1.73
C TYR A 40 1.36 -0.64 0.29
N PRO A 41 2.26 -0.35 -0.68
CA PRO A 41 1.91 -0.37 -2.09
C PRO A 41 1.23 -1.69 -2.52
N SER A 42 1.68 -2.85 -2.03
CA SER A 42 1.02 -4.10 -2.38
C SER A 42 -0.42 -4.22 -1.85
N ASP A 43 -0.76 -3.65 -0.69
CA ASP A 43 -2.12 -3.66 -0.15
C ASP A 43 -3.10 -3.04 -1.16
N TYR A 44 -2.73 -1.88 -1.73
CA TYR A 44 -3.49 -1.24 -2.81
C TYR A 44 -3.53 -2.10 -4.09
N GLY A 45 -2.42 -2.75 -4.44
CA GLY A 45 -2.34 -3.60 -5.64
C GLY A 45 -3.22 -4.84 -5.57
N TYR A 46 -3.30 -5.49 -4.40
CA TYR A 46 -4.15 -6.66 -4.16
C TYR A 46 -5.62 -6.32 -3.93
N ALA A 47 -5.93 -5.06 -3.63
CA ALA A 47 -7.31 -4.59 -3.57
C ALA A 47 -7.97 -4.44 -4.94
N ALA A 48 -7.19 -4.38 -6.02
CA ALA A 48 -7.69 -4.45 -7.39
C ALA A 48 -8.22 -5.85 -7.75
N ARG A 49 -8.94 -5.94 -8.88
CA ARG A 49 -9.37 -7.24 -9.41
C ARG A 49 -8.18 -8.15 -9.68
N ASN A 50 -8.35 -9.46 -9.47
CA ASN A 50 -7.30 -10.47 -9.71
C ASN A 50 -6.62 -10.37 -11.08
N ALA A 51 -7.36 -9.94 -12.10
CA ALA A 51 -6.83 -9.73 -13.46
C ALA A 51 -5.74 -8.64 -13.55
N CYS A 52 -5.57 -7.79 -12.54
CA CYS A 52 -4.61 -6.69 -12.51
C CYS A 52 -3.28 -7.06 -11.83
N ILE A 53 -3.32 -7.91 -10.79
CA ILE A 53 -2.23 -8.14 -9.84
C ILE A 53 -0.90 -8.49 -10.54
N ASN A 54 -0.95 -9.36 -11.55
CA ASN A 54 0.25 -9.90 -12.24
C ASN A 54 0.30 -9.54 -13.73
N VAL A 55 -0.64 -8.72 -14.23
CA VAL A 55 -0.80 -8.46 -15.68
C VAL A 55 -0.54 -7.01 -16.02
N LYS A 56 -0.82 -6.09 -15.09
CA LYS A 56 -0.64 -4.65 -15.29
C LYS A 56 0.26 -4.09 -14.19
N LYS A 57 1.21 -3.25 -14.58
CA LYS A 57 2.07 -2.55 -13.61
C LYS A 57 1.22 -1.54 -12.84
N MET A 58 1.50 -1.35 -11.57
CA MET A 58 0.70 -0.48 -10.71
C MET A 58 0.73 1.00 -11.15
N ARG A 59 1.82 1.46 -11.76
CA ARG A 59 1.90 2.78 -12.42
C ARG A 59 0.92 2.94 -13.59
N GLU A 60 0.43 1.85 -14.17
CA GLU A 60 -0.45 1.87 -15.35
C GLU A 60 -1.92 1.61 -14.98
N TYR A 61 -2.27 1.57 -13.70
CA TYR A 61 -3.64 1.27 -13.25
C TYR A 61 -4.65 2.30 -13.76
N GLU A 62 -4.28 3.58 -13.86
CA GLU A 62 -5.11 4.63 -14.48
C GLU A 62 -5.61 4.27 -15.89
N ASN A 63 -4.85 3.45 -16.61
CA ASN A 63 -5.18 2.99 -17.96
C ASN A 63 -6.09 1.75 -17.96
N SER A 64 -6.76 1.46 -16.84
CA SER A 64 -7.62 0.30 -16.68
C SER A 64 -8.70 0.53 -15.62
N LYS A 65 -9.95 0.72 -16.06
CA LYS A 65 -11.11 0.78 -15.17
C LYS A 65 -11.22 -0.46 -14.27
N ASP A 66 -10.86 -1.64 -14.77
CA ASP A 66 -10.86 -2.86 -13.95
C ASP A 66 -9.88 -2.81 -12.76
N CYS A 67 -8.79 -2.05 -12.90
CA CYS A 67 -7.76 -1.92 -11.86
C CYS A 67 -8.00 -0.73 -10.94
N THR A 68 -8.83 0.24 -11.33
CA THR A 68 -9.23 1.39 -10.51
C THR A 68 -10.64 1.24 -9.96
N GLU A 69 -11.68 1.26 -10.80
CA GLU A 69 -13.09 1.07 -10.37
C GLU A 69 -13.33 -0.32 -9.75
N GLY A 70 -12.51 -1.31 -10.12
CA GLY A 70 -12.52 -2.63 -9.49
C GLY A 70 -11.68 -2.75 -8.21
N ASN A 71 -11.03 -1.66 -7.78
CA ASN A 71 -10.19 -1.61 -6.59
C ASN A 71 -10.96 -0.95 -5.44
N TRP A 72 -11.21 -1.71 -4.37
CA TRP A 72 -12.00 -1.23 -3.23
C TRP A 72 -11.26 -0.23 -2.33
N LEU A 73 -9.96 -0.03 -2.55
CA LEU A 73 -9.16 1.02 -1.91
C LEU A 73 -9.05 2.30 -2.76
N TYR A 74 -9.45 2.28 -4.04
CA TYR A 74 -9.37 3.47 -4.89
C TYR A 74 -10.43 4.52 -4.51
N GLN A 75 -9.99 5.75 -4.25
CA GLN A 75 -10.86 6.88 -3.84
C GLN A 75 -10.75 8.12 -4.73
N SER A 76 -10.03 8.03 -5.86
CA SER A 76 -9.77 9.18 -6.75
C SER A 76 -9.08 10.37 -6.09
N ASP A 77 -8.24 10.15 -5.08
CA ASP A 77 -7.44 11.17 -4.40
C ASP A 77 -5.96 10.77 -4.30
N TYR A 78 -5.11 11.71 -3.89
CA TYR A 78 -3.72 11.44 -3.56
C TYR A 78 -3.61 10.82 -2.17
N GLU A 79 -2.88 9.72 -2.05
CA GLU A 79 -2.77 8.98 -0.79
C GLU A 79 -1.33 8.50 -0.52
N TRP A 80 -0.80 8.80 0.67
CA TRP A 80 0.53 8.36 1.08
C TRP A 80 0.55 6.88 1.46
N LEU A 81 1.63 6.20 1.08
CA LEU A 81 1.91 4.81 1.41
C LEU A 81 3.10 4.71 2.36
N LEU A 82 3.24 3.57 3.04
CA LEU A 82 4.28 3.36 4.06
C LEU A 82 5.70 3.36 3.50
N THR A 83 5.88 2.95 2.25
CA THR A 83 7.20 2.68 1.68
C THR A 83 7.94 3.97 1.31
N PRO A 84 9.12 4.26 1.90
CA PRO A 84 9.95 5.40 1.49
C PRO A 84 10.63 5.14 0.14
N ILE A 85 11.04 6.21 -0.56
CA ILE A 85 11.84 6.09 -1.78
C ILE A 85 13.31 5.87 -1.41
N ASN A 86 13.98 4.99 -2.16
CA ASN A 86 15.40 4.74 -1.96
C ASN A 86 16.22 6.04 -2.03
N ASN A 87 17.12 6.19 -1.05
CA ASN A 87 18.04 7.31 -0.92
C ASN A 87 17.38 8.70 -0.74
N ASN A 88 16.10 8.79 -0.36
CA ASN A 88 15.47 10.07 -0.01
C ASN A 88 14.50 9.92 1.17
N GLU A 89 14.83 10.53 2.31
CA GLU A 89 14.01 10.51 3.54
C GLU A 89 12.75 11.37 3.44
N GLU A 90 12.71 12.32 2.52
CA GLU A 90 11.60 13.26 2.38
C GLU A 90 10.47 12.71 1.49
N GLN A 91 10.58 11.47 1.00
CA GLN A 91 9.70 10.95 -0.05
C GLN A 91 9.25 9.52 0.20
N ALA A 92 8.01 9.27 -0.18
CA ALA A 92 7.38 7.96 -0.11
C ALA A 92 6.65 7.65 -1.41
N PHE A 93 6.32 6.38 -1.60
CA PHE A 93 5.35 5.98 -2.60
C PHE A 93 3.98 6.56 -2.26
N TYR A 94 3.20 6.87 -3.29
CA TYR A 94 1.84 7.36 -3.14
C TYR A 94 0.96 6.85 -4.28
N ILE A 95 -0.34 6.88 -4.06
CA ILE A 95 -1.35 6.71 -5.13
C ILE A 95 -1.72 8.09 -5.64
N GLU A 96 -1.70 8.29 -6.94
CA GLU A 96 -2.23 9.50 -7.59
C GLU A 96 -3.76 9.41 -7.69
N SER A 97 -4.44 10.56 -7.81
CA SER A 97 -5.90 10.62 -7.99
C SER A 97 -6.40 9.83 -9.22
N SER A 98 -5.54 9.56 -10.21
CA SER A 98 -5.86 8.68 -11.35
C SER A 98 -5.86 7.18 -11.02
N GLY A 99 -5.34 6.81 -9.85
CA GLY A 99 -5.23 5.43 -9.35
C GLY A 99 -3.88 4.78 -9.61
N SER A 100 -2.92 5.51 -10.19
CA SER A 100 -1.56 5.04 -10.45
C SER A 100 -0.68 5.06 -9.20
N LEU A 101 0.14 4.02 -9.04
CA LEU A 101 1.24 4.05 -8.06
C LEU A 101 2.37 4.95 -8.58
N GLU A 102 2.87 5.84 -7.74
CA GLU A 102 3.92 6.78 -8.10
C GLU A 102 5.01 6.93 -7.03
N ASN A 103 6.18 7.37 -7.47
CA ASN A 103 7.35 7.62 -6.62
C ASN A 103 8.18 8.81 -7.14
N HIS A 104 7.49 9.89 -7.53
CA HIS A 104 8.13 11.06 -8.12
C HIS A 104 8.94 11.90 -7.13
N TYR A 105 10.16 12.27 -7.50
CA TYR A 105 11.09 13.10 -6.70
C TYR A 105 10.63 14.54 -6.41
N ASN A 106 9.42 14.95 -6.83
CA ASN A 106 8.90 16.30 -6.62
C ASN A 106 7.87 16.41 -5.48
N TYR A 107 7.42 15.28 -4.94
CA TYR A 107 6.42 15.24 -3.87
C TYR A 107 7.07 14.82 -2.55
N GLN A 108 7.27 15.79 -1.67
CA GLN A 108 7.72 15.54 -0.30
C GLN A 108 6.55 15.10 0.58
N VAL A 109 6.83 14.26 1.58
CA VAL A 109 5.86 13.79 2.60
C VAL A 109 5.27 14.91 3.46
N THR A 110 5.78 16.13 3.34
CA THR A 110 5.21 17.35 3.94
C THR A 110 3.93 17.82 3.25
N ARG A 111 3.60 17.29 2.07
CA ARG A 111 2.36 17.60 1.36
C ARG A 111 1.17 16.90 1.99
N ILE A 112 0.04 17.59 1.96
CA ILE A 112 -1.24 17.11 2.48
C ILE A 112 -1.85 16.18 1.43
N PHE A 113 -1.67 14.88 1.63
CA PHE A 113 -2.38 13.80 0.96
C PHE A 113 -3.14 12.99 1.99
N GLU A 114 -4.12 12.22 1.52
CA GLU A 114 -4.87 11.30 2.37
C GLU A 114 -3.96 10.20 2.93
N VAL A 115 -4.41 9.58 4.01
CA VAL A 115 -3.79 8.40 4.62
C VAL A 115 -4.86 7.43 5.07
N ARG A 116 -4.62 6.13 4.86
CA ARG A 116 -5.45 5.07 5.42
C ARG A 116 -4.63 4.21 6.38
N PRO A 117 -4.86 4.37 7.69
CA PRO A 117 -4.30 3.46 8.67
C PRO A 117 -4.75 2.02 8.41
N VAL A 118 -3.80 1.09 8.47
CA VAL A 118 -4.03 -0.35 8.40
C VAL A 118 -3.63 -1.01 9.70
N VAL A 119 -4.32 -2.10 10.03
CA VAL A 119 -3.99 -2.97 11.17
C VAL A 119 -3.43 -4.27 10.64
N TYR A 120 -2.22 -4.63 11.06
CA TYR A 120 -1.62 -5.92 10.74
C TYR A 120 -2.03 -6.95 11.79
N LEU A 121 -2.83 -7.92 11.36
CA LEU A 121 -3.26 -9.04 12.20
C LEU A 121 -2.41 -10.27 11.91
N LYS A 122 -2.08 -11.04 12.96
CA LYS A 122 -1.45 -12.34 12.76
C LYS A 122 -2.45 -13.30 12.10
N PRO A 123 -1.99 -14.28 11.30
CA PRO A 123 -2.89 -15.27 10.68
C PRO A 123 -3.69 -16.11 11.67
N THR A 124 -3.28 -16.16 12.94
CA THR A 124 -3.96 -16.88 14.01
C THR A 124 -5.08 -16.07 14.67
N ILE A 125 -5.22 -14.79 14.32
CA ILE A 125 -6.28 -13.94 14.85
C ILE A 125 -7.58 -14.28 14.12
N GLU A 126 -8.63 -14.54 14.88
CA GLU A 126 -9.95 -14.87 14.35
C GLU A 126 -10.97 -13.77 14.69
N ILE A 127 -11.97 -13.58 13.82
CA ILE A 127 -13.12 -12.73 14.13
C ILE A 127 -14.02 -13.52 15.09
N TYR A 128 -13.99 -13.13 16.36
CA TYR A 128 -14.80 -13.71 17.41
C TYR A 128 -16.26 -13.22 17.34
N ASN A 129 -16.48 -11.96 16.94
CA ASN A 129 -17.81 -11.35 16.86
C ASN A 129 -17.82 -10.10 15.96
N GLY A 130 -19.00 -9.52 15.74
CA GLY A 130 -19.19 -8.32 14.92
C GLY A 130 -19.36 -8.63 13.43
N ASP A 131 -19.94 -7.67 12.70
CA ASP A 131 -20.16 -7.76 11.25
C ASP A 131 -19.40 -6.69 10.46
N GLY A 132 -18.59 -5.87 11.16
CA GLY A 132 -17.79 -4.81 10.55
C GLY A 132 -18.55 -3.52 10.26
N THR A 133 -19.82 -3.40 10.66
CA THR A 133 -20.55 -2.12 10.60
C THR A 133 -20.08 -1.17 11.70
N ILE A 134 -20.37 0.13 11.53
CA ILE A 134 -20.04 1.16 12.53
C ILE A 134 -20.67 0.85 13.90
N SER A 135 -21.89 0.30 13.92
CA SER A 135 -22.60 -0.08 15.14
C SER A 135 -22.16 -1.42 15.72
N ASN A 136 -21.51 -2.28 14.93
CA ASN A 136 -21.15 -3.64 15.31
C ASN A 136 -19.77 -4.03 14.72
N PRO A 137 -18.69 -3.34 15.15
CA PRO A 137 -17.35 -3.53 14.61
C PRO A 137 -16.83 -4.95 14.90
N TYR A 138 -15.89 -5.42 14.08
CA TYR A 138 -15.26 -6.72 14.32
C TYR A 138 -14.53 -6.74 15.67
N ILE A 139 -14.77 -7.81 16.42
CA ILE A 139 -14.06 -8.17 17.64
C ILE A 139 -13.18 -9.37 17.30
N ILE A 140 -11.90 -9.28 17.62
CA ILE A 140 -10.88 -10.26 17.23
C ILE A 140 -10.19 -10.86 18.47
N GLU A 141 -9.81 -12.14 18.40
CA GLU A 141 -9.08 -12.90 19.44
C GLU A 141 -7.89 -13.65 18.83
#